data_AF-A0A3N1XQN2-F1
#
_entry.id   AF-A0A3N1XQN2-F1
#
_cell.length_a   1.000
_cell.length_b   1.000
_cell.length_c   1.000
_cell.angle_alpha   90.00
_cell.angle_beta   90.00
_cell.angle_gamma   90.00
#
_symmetry.space_group_name_H-M   'P 1'
#
loop_
_entity.id
_entity.type
_entity.pdbx_description
1 polymer ?
#
loop_
_entity_poly.entity_id
_entity_poly.type
_entity_poly.pdbx_seq_one_letter_code
_entity_poly.pdbx_strand_id
1 'polypeptide(L)'
;MWIAGGIGVVLVAGVLLGAFLPLVGFLGGVTATTAGLVPFPFLRVTVVAVLGLVVVLALFALALTRRHTTTATIAVVLAVLVSIAVTIVPVVLVAVGSADRAGDVWPIVTELWQRFTG
;
A
#
# COMPACT_ATOMS: atom_id res chain seq x y z
N MET A 1 3.32 17.83 -23.57
CA MET A 1 2.32 16.98 -22.88
C MET A 1 2.68 15.50 -22.90
N TRP A 2 2.98 14.90 -24.06
CA TRP A 2 3.25 13.46 -24.20
C TRP A 2 4.43 12.93 -23.37
N ILE A 3 5.53 13.68 -23.27
CA ILE A 3 6.71 13.26 -22.49
C ILE A 3 6.38 13.19 -20.99
N ALA A 4 5.74 14.23 -20.44
CA ALA A 4 5.33 14.25 -19.03
C ALA A 4 4.33 13.14 -18.70
N GLY A 5 3.34 12.91 -19.58
CA GLY A 5 2.40 11.79 -19.43
C GLY A 5 3.09 10.43 -19.48
N GLY A 6 4.00 10.22 -20.43
CA GLY A 6 4.78 9.00 -20.55
C GLY A 6 5.66 8.73 -19.32
N ILE A 7 6.38 9.74 -18.84
CA ILE A 7 7.16 9.64 -17.59
C ILE A 7 6.25 9.30 -16.42
N GLY A 8 5.11 9.97 -16.29
CA GLY A 8 4.12 9.69 -15.25
C GLY A 8 3.65 8.25 -15.23
N VAL A 9 3.31 7.70 -16.41
CA VAL A 9 2.90 6.29 -16.55
C VAL A 9 4.02 5.36 -16.13
N VAL A 10 5.26 5.61 -16.58
CA VAL A 10 6.42 4.79 -16.20
C VAL A 10 6.67 4.83 -14.69
N LEU A 11 6.57 6.01 -14.07
CA LEU A 11 6.75 6.17 -12.62
C LEU A 11 5.66 5.42 -11.84
N VAL A 12 4.38 5.58 -12.22
CA VAL A 12 3.27 4.86 -11.57
C VAL A 12 3.40 3.35 -11.76
N ALA A 13 3.75 2.90 -12.97
CA ALA A 13 4.00 1.48 -13.24
C ALA A 13 5.20 0.96 -12.43
N GLY A 14 6.25 1.76 -12.29
CA GLY A 14 7.42 1.45 -11.47
C GLY A 14 7.08 1.33 -9.98
N VAL A 15 6.25 2.21 -9.44
CA VAL A 15 5.73 2.10 -8.06
C VAL A 15 4.87 0.84 -7.91
N LEU A 16 3.98 0.57 -8.85
CA LEU A 16 3.11 -0.60 -8.81
C LEU A 16 3.90 -1.91 -8.83
N LEU A 17 4.80 -2.07 -9.81
CA LEU A 17 5.53 -3.31 -10.05
C LEU A 17 6.75 -3.47 -9.15
N GLY A 18 7.44 -2.37 -8.85
CA GLY A 18 8.68 -2.37 -8.08
C GLY A 18 8.48 -2.24 -6.57
N ALA A 19 7.35 -1.67 -6.11
CA ALA A 19 7.08 -1.48 -4.69
C ALA A 19 5.79 -2.17 -4.25
N PHE A 20 4.63 -1.82 -4.83
CA PHE A 20 3.33 -2.26 -4.32
C PHE A 20 3.11 -3.77 -4.42
N LEU A 21 3.30 -4.37 -5.60
CA LEU A 21 3.11 -5.82 -5.80
C LEU A 21 4.07 -6.65 -4.93
N PRO A 22 5.39 -6.38 -4.93
CA PRO A 22 6.33 -7.09 -4.07
C PRO A 22 5.98 -6.97 -2.59
N LEU A 23 5.59 -5.76 -2.14
CA LEU A 23 5.20 -5.51 -0.76
C LEU A 23 3.95 -6.32 -0.36
N VAL A 24 2.88 -6.26 -1.15
CA VAL A 24 1.65 -7.00 -0.86
C VAL A 24 1.88 -8.51 -0.94
N GLY A 25 2.68 -8.98 -1.90
CA GLY A 25 3.07 -10.38 -2.01
C GLY A 25 3.87 -10.86 -0.79
N PHE A 26 4.82 -10.06 -0.33
CA PHE A 26 5.60 -10.33 0.88
C PHE A 26 4.71 -10.38 2.13
N LEU A 27 3.90 -9.34 2.36
CA LEU A 27 3.03 -9.26 3.54
C LEU A 27 2.01 -10.40 3.56
N GLY A 28 1.37 -10.69 2.42
CA GLY A 28 0.44 -11.80 2.29
C GLY A 28 1.13 -13.16 2.50
N GLY A 29 2.35 -13.33 1.98
CA GLY A 29 3.16 -14.53 2.20
C GLY A 29 3.48 -14.75 3.68
N VAL A 30 3.94 -13.71 4.38
CA VAL A 30 4.24 -13.77 5.81
C VAL A 30 2.99 -14.12 6.62
N THR A 31 1.84 -13.52 6.32
CA THR A 31 0.57 -13.87 6.98
C THR A 31 0.21 -15.35 6.80
N ALA A 32 0.38 -15.88 5.58
CA ALA A 32 0.10 -17.27 5.28
C ALA A 32 1.05 -18.25 6.01
N THR A 33 2.34 -17.88 6.17
CA THR A 33 3.34 -18.75 6.82
C THR A 33 3.40 -18.62 8.33
N THR A 34 2.84 -17.55 8.92
CA THR A 34 2.90 -17.28 10.38
C THR A 34 1.63 -17.65 11.13
N ALA A 35 0.77 -18.51 10.54
CA ALA A 35 -0.53 -18.86 11.09
C ALA A 35 -1.39 -17.62 11.47
N GLY A 36 -1.22 -16.52 10.75
CA GLY A 36 -1.94 -15.27 11.00
C GLY A 36 -1.41 -14.40 12.15
N LEU A 37 -0.22 -14.68 12.70
CA LEU A 37 0.43 -13.79 13.68
C LEU A 37 0.69 -12.39 13.12
N VAL A 38 1.01 -12.30 11.83
CA VAL A 38 1.06 -11.04 11.09
C VAL A 38 -0.27 -10.87 10.36
N PRO A 39 -1.19 -10.00 10.82
CA PRO A 39 -2.52 -9.91 10.24
C PRO A 39 -2.51 -8.98 9.02
N PHE A 40 -2.46 -9.54 7.81
CA PHE A 40 -2.60 -8.76 6.57
C PHE A 40 -4.08 -8.56 6.20
N PRO A 41 -4.62 -7.32 6.24
CA PRO A 41 -6.03 -7.06 5.99
C PRO A 41 -6.30 -6.93 4.48
N PHE A 42 -6.25 -8.07 3.78
CA PHE A 42 -6.36 -8.16 2.32
C PHE A 42 -7.50 -7.31 1.76
N LEU A 43 -8.73 -7.48 2.27
CA LEU A 43 -9.90 -6.79 1.73
C LEU A 43 -9.79 -5.25 1.81
N ARG A 44 -9.27 -4.72 2.92
CA ARG A 44 -9.08 -3.27 3.09
C ARG A 44 -8.02 -2.75 2.12
N VAL A 45 -6.90 -3.48 1.99
CA VAL A 45 -5.84 -3.14 1.04
C VAL A 45 -6.36 -3.16 -0.39
N THR A 46 -7.13 -4.17 -0.78
CA THR A 46 -7.71 -4.27 -2.13
C THR A 46 -8.65 -3.10 -2.42
N VAL A 47 -9.56 -2.76 -1.50
CA VAL A 47 -10.47 -1.62 -1.68
C VAL A 47 -9.70 -0.32 -1.88
N VAL A 48 -8.70 -0.05 -1.04
CA VAL A 48 -7.88 1.16 -1.15
C VAL A 48 -7.07 1.17 -2.46
N ALA A 49 -6.54 0.02 -2.88
CA ALA A 49 -5.80 -0.09 -4.13
C ALA A 49 -6.70 0.18 -5.35
N VAL A 50 -7.93 -0.34 -5.36
CA VAL A 50 -8.90 -0.09 -6.43
C VAL A 50 -9.30 1.39 -6.48
N LEU A 51 -9.60 1.99 -5.33
CA LEU A 51 -9.92 3.43 -5.27
C LEU A 51 -8.73 4.29 -5.73
N GLY A 52 -7.52 3.95 -5.30
CA GLY A 52 -6.29 4.60 -5.74
C GLY A 52 -6.09 4.51 -7.25
N LEU A 53 -6.30 3.32 -7.82
CA LEU A 53 -6.24 3.10 -9.27
C LEU A 53 -7.23 4.00 -10.02
N VAL A 54 -8.49 4.06 -9.57
CA VAL A 54 -9.52 4.92 -10.18
C VAL A 54 -9.08 6.39 -10.16
N VAL A 55 -8.55 6.87 -9.03
CA VAL A 55 -8.06 8.26 -8.91
C VAL A 55 -6.89 8.54 -9.85
N VAL A 56 -5.92 7.63 -9.92
CA VAL A 56 -4.75 7.74 -10.81
C VAL A 56 -5.19 7.79 -12.28
N LEU A 57 -6.12 6.92 -12.68
CA LEU A 57 -6.67 6.90 -14.04
C LEU A 57 -7.43 8.19 -14.37
N ALA A 58 -8.22 8.70 -13.42
CA ALA A 58 -8.92 9.97 -13.59
C ALA A 58 -7.95 11.15 -13.77
N LEU A 59 -6.86 11.17 -13.00
CA LEU A 59 -5.80 12.19 -13.11
C LEU A 59 -5.05 12.11 -14.45
N PHE A 60 -4.75 10.91 -14.94
CA PHE A 60 -4.17 10.76 -16.27
C PHE A 60 -5.13 11.15 -17.39
N ALA A 61 -6.41 10.79 -17.30
CA ALA A 61 -7.43 11.24 -18.25
C ALA A 61 -7.58 12.78 -18.24
N LEU A 62 -7.54 13.40 -17.06
CA LEU A 62 -7.50 14.85 -16.92
C LEU A 62 -6.25 15.43 -17.57
N ALA A 63 -5.07 14.84 -17.37
CA ALA A 63 -3.84 15.31 -17.98
C ALA A 63 -3.88 15.26 -19.52
N LEU A 64 -4.49 14.21 -20.09
CA LEU A 64 -4.61 14.02 -21.54
C LEU A 64 -5.63 14.95 -22.20
N THR A 65 -6.66 15.38 -21.47
CA THR A 65 -7.73 16.25 -22.00
C THR A 65 -7.41 17.75 -21.90
N ARG A 66 -6.35 18.14 -21.19
CA ARG A 66 -5.99 19.55 -20.99
C ARG A 66 -4.97 20.03 -22.04
N ARG A 67 -5.29 21.17 -22.67
CA ARG A 67 -4.40 21.86 -23.63
C ARG A 67 -3.25 22.63 -22.95
N HIS A 68 -3.40 22.97 -21.67
CA HIS A 68 -2.43 23.76 -20.93
C HIS A 68 -1.40 22.86 -20.23
N THR A 69 -0.12 23.00 -20.61
CA THR A 69 0.97 22.14 -20.14
C THR A 69 1.08 22.10 -18.61
N THR A 70 0.93 23.23 -17.93
CA THR A 70 1.05 23.30 -16.46
C THR A 70 0.00 22.43 -15.77
N THR A 71 -1.26 22.52 -16.19
CA THR A 71 -2.36 21.76 -15.57
C THR A 71 -2.19 20.26 -15.80
N ALA A 72 -1.75 19.87 -16.99
CA ALA A 72 -1.45 18.48 -17.30
C ALA A 72 -0.30 17.93 -16.44
N THR A 73 0.78 18.70 -16.27
CA THR A 73 1.91 18.31 -15.42
C THR A 73 1.50 18.15 -13.96
N ILE A 74 0.71 19.06 -13.40
CA ILE A 74 0.22 18.95 -12.02
C ILE A 74 -0.61 17.67 -11.85
N ALA A 75 -1.52 17.37 -12.77
CA ALA A 75 -2.33 16.15 -12.71
C ALA A 75 -1.46 14.88 -12.73
N VAL A 76 -0.40 14.84 -13.55
CA VAL A 76 0.57 13.73 -13.55
C VAL A 76 1.31 13.61 -12.23
N VAL A 77 1.80 14.72 -11.67
CA VAL A 77 2.50 14.71 -10.37
C VAL A 77 1.58 14.19 -9.27
N LEU A 78 0.33 14.65 -9.24
CA LEU A 78 -0.67 14.16 -8.29
C LEU A 78 -0.93 12.65 -8.46
N ALA A 79 -0.97 12.14 -9.70
CA ALA A 79 -1.14 10.71 -9.94
C ALA A 79 0.01 9.88 -9.33
N VAL A 80 1.25 10.35 -9.47
CA VAL A 80 2.42 9.73 -8.84
C VAL A 80 2.32 9.77 -7.31
N LEU A 81 1.95 10.92 -6.74
CA LEU A 81 1.80 11.06 -5.28
C LEU A 81 0.71 10.15 -4.72
N VAL A 82 -0.43 10.04 -5.41
CA VAL A 82 -1.51 9.11 -5.03
C VAL A 82 -1.01 7.66 -5.07
N SER A 83 -0.26 7.27 -6.11
CA SER A 83 0.33 5.93 -6.22
C SER A 83 1.27 5.61 -5.04
N ILE A 84 2.10 6.56 -4.63
CA ILE A 84 2.97 6.42 -3.45
C ILE A 84 2.14 6.31 -2.17
N ALA A 85 1.14 7.18 -1.98
CA ALA A 85 0.30 7.16 -0.79
C ALA A 85 -0.45 5.83 -0.61
N VAL A 86 -1.00 5.28 -1.70
CA VAL A 86 -1.65 3.95 -1.71
C VAL A 86 -0.66 2.86 -1.31
N THR A 87 0.60 2.99 -1.70
CA THR A 87 1.65 2.00 -1.39
C THR A 87 2.00 1.95 0.10
N ILE A 88 1.79 3.04 0.84
CA ILE A 88 2.06 3.10 2.28
C ILE A 88 0.98 2.37 3.10
N VAL A 89 -0.25 2.31 2.59
CA VAL A 89 -1.41 1.78 3.34
C VAL A 89 -1.24 0.34 3.84
N PRO A 90 -0.78 -0.63 3.03
CA PRO A 90 -0.51 -1.99 3.50
C PRO A 90 0.41 -2.04 4.72
N VAL A 91 1.47 -1.22 4.72
CA VAL A 91 2.47 -1.18 5.81
C VAL A 91 1.82 -0.70 7.09
N VAL A 92 1.07 0.41 7.02
CA VAL A 92 0.40 1.00 8.19
C VAL A 92 -0.61 0.03 8.79
N LEU A 93 -1.44 -0.58 7.94
CA LEU A 93 -2.47 -1.50 8.41
C LEU A 93 -1.88 -2.76 9.06
N VAL A 94 -0.80 -3.32 8.50
CA VAL A 94 -0.10 -4.45 9.11
C VAL A 94 0.58 -4.06 10.40
N ALA A 95 1.24 -2.90 10.46
CA ALA A 95 1.92 -2.44 11.67
C ALA A 95 0.94 -2.28 12.84
N VAL A 96 -0.21 -1.64 12.60
CA VAL A 96 -1.26 -1.48 13.61
C VAL A 96 -1.81 -2.84 14.02
N GLY A 97 -2.20 -3.69 13.05
CA GLY A 97 -2.76 -5.01 13.38
C GLY A 97 -1.76 -5.92 14.10
N SER A 98 -0.46 -5.82 13.79
CA SER A 98 0.58 -6.58 14.47
C SER A 98 0.80 -6.09 15.90
N ALA A 99 0.69 -4.78 16.13
CA ALA A 99 0.75 -4.22 17.48
C ALA A 99 -0.43 -4.70 18.34
N ASP A 100 -1.64 -4.71 17.77
CA ASP A 100 -2.84 -5.24 18.45
C ASP A 100 -2.64 -6.72 18.81
N ARG A 101 -2.16 -7.54 17.86
CA ARG A 101 -1.89 -8.97 18.10
C ARG A 101 -0.80 -9.21 19.14
N ALA A 102 0.26 -8.41 19.13
CA ALA A 102 1.30 -8.50 20.15
C ALA A 102 0.74 -8.17 21.54
N GLY A 103 -0.14 -7.16 21.63
CA GLY A 103 -0.84 -6.80 22.87
C GLY A 103 -1.70 -7.95 23.42
N ASP A 104 -2.37 -8.70 22.55
CA ASP A 104 -3.22 -9.83 22.94
C ASP A 104 -2.41 -11.08 23.35
N VAL A 105 -1.29 -11.35 22.67
CA VAL A 105 -0.50 -12.59 22.85
C VAL A 105 0.51 -12.46 23.97
N TRP A 106 1.08 -11.27 24.20
CA TRP A 106 2.14 -11.05 25.19
C TRP A 106 1.76 -11.50 26.62
N PRO A 107 0.56 -11.18 27.15
CA PRO A 107 0.15 -11.64 28.48
C PRO A 107 0.16 -13.17 28.61
N ILE A 108 -0.30 -13.89 27.59
CA ILE A 108 -0.34 -15.35 27.56
C ILE A 108 1.08 -15.91 27.62
N VAL A 109 2.01 -15.34 26.86
CA VAL A 109 3.42 -15.74 26.87
C VAL A 109 4.03 -15.49 28.26
N THR A 110 3.78 -14.33 28.87
CA THR A 110 4.30 -14.03 30.21
C THR A 110 3.73 -14.93 31.29
N GLU A 111 2.45 -15.31 31.21
CA GLU A 111 1.82 -16.23 32.14
C GLU A 111 2.40 -17.63 32.02
N LEU A 112 2.58 -18.13 30.79
CA LEU A 112 3.23 -19.41 30.55
C LEU A 112 4.67 -19.42 31.06
N TRP A 113 5.41 -18.34 30.79
CA TRP A 113 6.77 -18.18 31.28
C TRP A 113 6.85 -18.27 32.80
N GLN A 114 6.01 -17.52 33.52
CA GLN A 114 5.93 -17.57 34.98
C GLN A 114 5.61 -18.99 35.49
N ARG A 115 4.69 -19.70 34.85
CA ARG A 115 4.39 -21.11 35.21
C ARG A 115 5.60 -22.04 35.04
N PHE A 116 6.49 -21.75 34.08
CA PHE A 116 7.71 -22.53 33.85
C PHE A 116 8.89 -22.11 34.74
N THR A 117 9.04 -20.82 35.07
CA THR A 117 10.19 -20.33 35.85
C THR A 117 9.96 -20.22 37.34
N GLY A 118 8.70 -20.21 37.80
CA GLY A 118 8.34 -19.96 39.20
C GLY A 118 8.29 -18.47 39.52
#